data_AF-Q08NH5-F1
#
_entry.id   AF-Q08NH5-F1
#
_cell.length_a   1.000
_cell.length_b   1.000
_cell.length_c   1.000
_cell.angle_alpha   90.00
_cell.angle_beta   90.00
_cell.angle_gamma   90.00
#
_symmetry.space_group_name_H-M   'P 1'
#
loop_
_entity.id
_entity.type
_entity.pdbx_description
1 polymer ?
#
loop_
_entity_poly.entity_id
_entity_poly.type
_entity_poly.pdbx_seq_one_letter_code
_entity_poly.pdbx_strand_id
1 'polypeptide(L)'
;MLLAACGEQEPPRAGGATTIDNRTSLAFTQPAPNLTVEGLAHHRAGDAAFAAIFVPGPAPVNPGLGPLFNNNSCNACHLRNGRGMPVMGSSPQRTQLLVRVSMPEGVPTHPNGPVPVPGLGIQIADQANYGLTPEASVLLEWVESEGTYGDGTRYGLREPRIRITPTDGSALPKDMLTSLRLPPPVFGLGLLEAVEVSTLKSLADPNDKNKDGISGRLNEVWDVQAQALVPGRFGLKANSPTLLQQSAEAYLNDMGLTTTLFPEPDGTHELPLQTLEAAVFYARTLGVPARAFLDDAETL
;
A
#
# COMPACT_ATOMS: atom_id res chain seq x y z
N MET A 1 47.27 -21.55 -20.48
CA MET A 1 45.88 -21.79 -20.03
C MET A 1 45.55 -20.68 -19.03
N LEU A 2 45.21 -19.49 -19.53
CA LEU A 2 44.75 -18.38 -18.68
C LEU A 2 43.24 -18.58 -18.49
N LEU A 3 42.84 -18.88 -17.26
CA LEU A 3 41.44 -18.80 -16.84
C LEU A 3 41.10 -17.31 -16.76
N ALA A 4 40.29 -16.83 -17.71
CA ALA A 4 39.64 -15.54 -17.60
C ALA A 4 38.66 -15.62 -16.43
N ALA A 5 38.94 -14.90 -15.35
CA ALA A 5 37.94 -14.62 -14.33
C ALA A 5 36.90 -13.70 -14.97
N CYS A 6 35.74 -14.25 -15.35
CA CYS A 6 34.53 -13.43 -15.40
C CYS A 6 34.31 -12.92 -13.98
N GLY A 7 34.61 -11.65 -13.74
CA GLY A 7 34.17 -10.99 -12.53
C GLY A 7 32.65 -10.88 -12.62
N GLU A 8 31.93 -11.84 -12.03
CA GLU A 8 30.53 -11.62 -11.69
C GLU A 8 30.50 -10.44 -10.74
N GLN A 9 30.06 -9.28 -11.24
CA GLN A 9 29.85 -8.13 -10.40
C GLN A 9 28.76 -8.49 -9.39
N GLU A 10 29.13 -8.53 -8.11
CA GLU A 10 28.18 -8.85 -7.05
C GLU A 10 26.97 -7.90 -7.17
N PRO A 11 25.73 -8.44 -7.22
CA PRO A 11 24.57 -7.63 -7.49
C PRO A 11 24.45 -6.51 -6.44
N PRO A 12 24.05 -5.28 -6.83
CA PRO A 12 23.93 -4.17 -5.89
C PRO A 12 23.06 -4.56 -4.70
N ARG A 13 23.63 -4.46 -3.50
CA ARG A 13 22.98 -4.70 -2.22
C ARG A 13 22.01 -3.55 -1.93
N ALA A 14 20.83 -3.55 -2.56
CA ALA A 14 19.88 -2.44 -2.52
C ALA A 14 19.36 -2.10 -1.11
N GLY A 15 19.39 -3.06 -0.18
CA GLY A 15 19.12 -2.88 1.25
C GLY A 15 20.38 -2.80 2.11
N GLY A 16 21.57 -2.75 1.52
CA GLY A 16 22.84 -2.77 2.24
C GLY A 16 22.97 -4.01 3.14
N ALA A 17 23.14 -3.81 4.44
CA ALA A 17 23.21 -4.89 5.43
C ALA A 17 21.87 -5.63 5.60
N THR A 18 20.75 -5.05 5.17
CA THR A 18 19.42 -5.69 5.25
C THR A 18 19.06 -6.50 4.00
N THR A 19 19.94 -6.56 3.00
CA THR A 19 19.69 -7.36 1.79
C THR A 19 19.73 -8.85 2.09
N ILE A 20 18.77 -9.58 1.53
CA ILE A 20 18.58 -11.02 1.70
C ILE A 20 18.83 -11.75 0.37
N ASP A 21 19.49 -12.90 0.45
CA ASP A 21 19.82 -13.75 -0.70
C ASP A 21 18.85 -14.94 -0.75
N ASN A 22 17.58 -14.64 -1.04
CA ASN A 22 16.52 -15.63 -1.17
C ASN A 22 15.78 -15.41 -2.49
N ARG A 23 15.78 -16.43 -3.35
CA ARG A 23 15.11 -16.42 -4.67
C ARG A 23 13.91 -17.36 -4.74
N THR A 24 13.46 -17.86 -3.59
CA THR A 24 12.24 -18.67 -3.53
C THR A 24 11.02 -17.76 -3.56
N SER A 25 9.85 -18.37 -3.61
CA SER A 25 8.59 -17.65 -3.51
C SER A 25 8.34 -16.97 -2.15
N LEU A 26 9.30 -17.03 -1.22
CA LEU A 26 9.30 -16.39 0.11
C LEU A 26 10.34 -15.25 0.21
N ALA A 27 10.89 -14.78 -0.91
CA ALA A 27 11.92 -13.74 -0.93
C ALA A 27 11.49 -12.48 -0.13
N PHE A 28 10.23 -12.04 -0.27
CA PHE A 28 9.71 -10.84 0.40
C PHE A 28 9.27 -11.08 1.84
N THR A 29 9.43 -12.27 2.41
CA THR A 29 9.00 -12.59 3.79
C THR A 29 10.17 -12.73 4.74
N GLN A 30 11.38 -12.43 4.29
CA GLN A 30 12.57 -12.63 5.12
C GLN A 30 12.77 -11.43 6.05
N PRO A 31 13.07 -11.65 7.34
CA PRO A 31 13.52 -10.59 8.22
C PRO A 31 14.86 -10.02 7.74
N ALA A 32 15.11 -8.75 8.06
CA ALA A 32 16.42 -8.15 7.90
C ALA A 32 17.49 -8.98 8.66
N PRO A 33 18.62 -9.38 8.04
CA PRO A 33 19.60 -10.29 8.66
C PRO A 33 20.29 -9.74 9.91
N ASN A 34 20.25 -8.42 10.12
CA ASN A 34 20.92 -7.71 11.21
C ASN A 34 20.01 -7.43 12.42
N LEU A 35 18.83 -8.07 12.52
CA LEU A 35 17.98 -7.98 13.71
C LEU A 35 18.64 -8.65 14.92
N THR A 36 18.45 -8.07 16.10
CA THR A 36 18.77 -8.73 17.37
C THR A 36 17.82 -9.91 17.60
N VAL A 37 18.12 -10.76 18.60
CA VAL A 37 17.22 -11.87 18.99
C VAL A 37 15.83 -11.34 19.37
N GLU A 38 15.79 -10.24 20.14
CA GLU A 38 14.55 -9.55 20.53
C GLU A 38 13.84 -8.95 19.31
N GLY A 39 14.58 -8.32 18.40
CA GLY A 39 14.04 -7.77 17.15
C GLY A 39 13.44 -8.86 16.26
N LEU A 40 14.08 -10.03 16.16
CA LEU A 40 13.53 -11.16 15.42
C LEU A 40 12.25 -11.72 16.07
N ALA A 41 12.18 -11.76 17.40
CA ALA A 41 10.95 -12.15 18.10
C ALA A 41 9.81 -11.16 17.82
N HIS A 42 10.09 -9.86 17.84
CA HIS A 42 9.12 -8.82 17.50
C HIS A 42 8.68 -8.92 16.02
N HIS A 43 9.63 -9.15 15.10
CA HIS A 43 9.32 -9.36 13.68
C HIS A 43 8.35 -10.53 13.49
N ARG A 44 8.54 -11.65 14.19
CA ARG A 44 7.64 -12.81 14.12
C ARG A 44 6.26 -12.52 14.70
N ALA A 45 6.18 -11.76 15.79
CA ALA A 45 4.90 -11.29 16.32
C ALA A 45 4.17 -10.40 15.31
N GLY A 46 4.92 -9.53 14.63
CA GLY A 46 4.41 -8.67 13.57
C GLY A 46 3.98 -9.43 12.31
N ASP A 47 4.69 -10.49 11.91
CA ASP A 47 4.25 -11.39 10.83
C ASP A 47 2.90 -12.02 11.15
N ALA A 48 2.72 -12.49 12.39
CA ALA A 48 1.44 -13.02 12.87
C ALA A 48 0.33 -11.95 12.87
N ALA A 49 0.62 -10.71 13.28
CA ALA A 49 -0.32 -9.59 13.24
C ALA A 49 -0.69 -9.19 11.79
N PHE A 50 0.28 -9.20 10.88
CA PHE A 50 0.08 -8.87 9.47
C PHE A 50 -0.73 -9.96 8.73
N ALA A 51 -0.53 -11.23 9.12
CA ALA A 51 -1.29 -12.37 8.62
C ALA A 51 -2.65 -12.57 9.30
N ALA A 52 -2.96 -11.82 10.35
CA ALA A 52 -4.19 -11.97 11.11
C ALA A 52 -5.42 -11.75 10.22
N ILE A 53 -6.31 -12.74 10.21
CA ILE A 53 -7.60 -12.68 9.53
C ILE A 53 -8.61 -12.19 10.55
N PHE A 54 -9.09 -10.96 10.36
CA PHE A 54 -10.11 -10.35 11.20
C PHE A 54 -11.51 -10.83 10.80
N VAL A 55 -12.37 -10.95 11.81
CA VAL A 55 -13.76 -11.37 11.67
C VAL A 55 -14.66 -10.46 12.53
N PRO A 56 -15.98 -10.44 12.26
CA PRO A 56 -16.89 -9.62 13.05
C PRO A 56 -16.84 -9.98 14.53
N GLY A 57 -16.92 -8.96 15.39
CA GLY A 57 -17.05 -9.16 16.84
C GLY A 57 -18.36 -9.88 17.20
N PRO A 58 -18.43 -10.54 18.36
CA PRO A 58 -17.39 -10.71 19.38
C PRO A 58 -16.63 -12.05 19.22
N ALA A 59 -16.07 -12.32 18.04
CA ALA A 59 -15.27 -13.53 17.83
C ALA A 59 -14.08 -13.65 18.80
N PRO A 60 -13.71 -14.86 19.25
CA PRO A 60 -12.63 -15.05 20.22
C PRO A 60 -11.23 -14.82 19.65
N VAL A 61 -11.07 -14.86 18.33
CA VAL A 61 -9.78 -14.70 17.64
C VAL A 61 -9.95 -13.62 16.58
N ASN A 62 -9.08 -12.60 16.64
CA ASN A 62 -9.08 -11.43 15.75
C ASN A 62 -10.49 -10.81 15.52
N PRO A 63 -11.23 -10.46 16.59
CA PRO A 63 -12.48 -9.71 16.43
C PRO A 63 -12.23 -8.31 15.89
N GLY A 64 -13.30 -7.64 15.48
CA GLY A 64 -13.31 -6.20 15.19
C GLY A 64 -13.34 -5.86 13.71
N LEU A 65 -13.46 -6.83 12.79
CA LEU A 65 -13.68 -6.52 11.38
C LEU A 65 -14.89 -5.60 11.24
N GLY A 66 -14.68 -4.44 10.61
CA GLY A 66 -15.72 -3.44 10.45
C GLY A 66 -16.90 -3.95 9.62
N PRO A 67 -18.05 -3.28 9.69
CA PRO A 67 -19.27 -3.68 8.97
C PRO A 67 -19.08 -3.71 7.45
N LEU A 68 -18.31 -2.77 6.93
CA LEU A 68 -17.96 -2.58 5.53
C LEU A 68 -16.43 -2.57 5.42
N PHE A 69 -15.88 -3.24 4.42
CA PHE A 69 -14.44 -3.40 4.25
C PHE A 69 -14.08 -3.69 2.78
N ASN A 70 -12.79 -3.69 2.46
CA ASN A 70 -12.27 -4.22 1.20
C ASN A 70 -11.67 -5.61 1.38
N ASN A 71 -10.93 -5.81 2.47
CA ASN A 71 -10.38 -7.11 2.84
C ASN A 71 -10.23 -7.25 4.36
N ASN A 72 -9.90 -8.45 4.83
CA ASN A 72 -9.87 -8.74 6.27
C ASN A 72 -8.50 -9.19 6.80
N SER A 73 -7.44 -9.00 6.02
CA SER A 73 -6.05 -9.19 6.46
C SER A 73 -5.10 -8.44 5.52
N CYS A 74 -3.92 -8.04 6.00
CA CYS A 74 -2.94 -7.35 5.15
C CYS A 74 -2.45 -8.29 4.03
N ASN A 75 -2.24 -9.58 4.34
CA ASN A 75 -1.79 -10.60 3.39
C ASN A 75 -2.78 -10.88 2.25
N ALA A 76 -4.06 -10.58 2.43
CA ALA A 76 -5.03 -10.78 1.36
C ALA A 76 -4.89 -9.72 0.25
N CYS A 77 -4.28 -8.58 0.53
CA CYS A 77 -3.91 -7.56 -0.46
C CYS A 77 -2.41 -7.62 -0.81
N HIS A 78 -1.54 -7.76 0.18
CA HIS A 78 -0.09 -7.83 0.04
C HIS A 78 0.39 -9.27 -0.04
N LEU A 79 0.09 -9.96 -1.14
CA LEU A 79 0.36 -11.39 -1.30
C LEU A 79 1.84 -11.71 -1.05
N ARG A 80 2.12 -12.42 0.05
CA ARG A 80 3.48 -12.74 0.52
C ARG A 80 4.36 -11.48 0.60
N ASN A 81 3.82 -10.38 1.12
CA ASN A 81 4.47 -9.07 1.21
C ASN A 81 4.85 -8.41 -0.12
N GLY A 82 4.44 -9.02 -1.24
CA GLY A 82 4.65 -8.51 -2.58
C GLY A 82 3.54 -7.57 -3.02
N ARG A 83 3.54 -7.29 -4.33
CA ARG A 83 2.42 -6.62 -4.99
C ARG A 83 1.21 -7.55 -4.98
N GLY A 84 0.03 -6.95 -4.80
CA GLY A 84 -1.21 -7.68 -5.03
C GLY A 84 -1.40 -8.02 -6.51
N MET A 85 -2.43 -8.81 -6.77
CA MET A 85 -2.91 -9.13 -8.11
C MET A 85 -3.91 -8.07 -8.56
N PRO A 86 -3.97 -7.74 -9.86
CA PRO A 86 -4.92 -6.76 -10.37
C PRO A 86 -6.31 -7.41 -10.56
N VAL A 87 -6.91 -7.83 -9.44
CA VAL A 87 -8.20 -8.51 -9.34
C VAL A 87 -9.13 -7.75 -8.39
N MET A 88 -10.41 -7.67 -8.77
CA MET A 88 -11.43 -6.89 -8.07
C MET A 88 -12.80 -7.57 -8.22
N GLY A 89 -13.64 -7.43 -7.21
CA GLY A 89 -14.99 -8.00 -7.15
C GLY A 89 -15.10 -9.22 -6.23
N SER A 90 -16.27 -9.85 -6.28
CA SER A 90 -16.69 -10.93 -5.36
C SER A 90 -16.56 -12.36 -5.91
N SER A 91 -15.90 -12.53 -7.08
CA SER A 91 -15.56 -13.84 -7.67
C SER A 91 -14.41 -14.51 -6.86
N PRO A 92 -14.07 -15.81 -7.00
CA PRO A 92 -13.38 -16.55 -5.93
C PRO A 92 -11.99 -16.01 -5.55
N GLN A 93 -11.39 -15.15 -6.37
CA GLN A 93 -10.29 -14.28 -5.95
C GLN A 93 -10.85 -12.99 -5.32
N ARG A 94 -10.79 -12.89 -3.99
CA ARG A 94 -11.18 -11.67 -3.25
C ARG A 94 -10.45 -10.45 -3.83
N THR A 95 -11.15 -9.31 -3.83
CA THR A 95 -10.59 -7.98 -4.14
C THR A 95 -9.22 -7.78 -3.47
N GLN A 96 -8.19 -7.52 -4.28
CA GLN A 96 -6.86 -7.10 -3.81
C GLN A 96 -6.56 -5.66 -4.20
N LEU A 97 -7.32 -5.11 -5.15
CA LEU A 97 -7.31 -3.71 -5.52
C LEU A 97 -8.21 -2.89 -4.59
N LEU A 98 -7.98 -1.59 -4.47
CA LEU A 98 -8.96 -0.69 -3.86
C LEU A 98 -9.23 0.49 -4.78
N VAL A 99 -10.39 1.14 -4.61
CA VAL A 99 -10.74 2.37 -5.33
C VAL A 99 -10.83 3.51 -4.34
N ARG A 100 -9.90 4.47 -4.44
CA ARG A 100 -10.07 5.77 -3.79
C ARG A 100 -10.99 6.64 -4.62
N VAL A 101 -11.85 7.38 -3.94
CA VAL A 101 -12.79 8.32 -4.54
C VAL A 101 -12.67 9.68 -3.85
N SER A 102 -12.97 10.75 -4.57
CA SER A 102 -13.06 12.09 -3.99
C SER A 102 -13.87 13.02 -4.87
N MET A 103 -14.44 14.07 -4.29
CA MET A 103 -14.93 15.21 -5.08
C MET A 103 -13.76 16.12 -5.48
N PRO A 104 -13.81 16.77 -6.66
CA PRO A 104 -12.77 17.74 -7.06
C PRO A 104 -12.86 19.04 -6.27
N GLU A 105 -14.05 19.39 -5.78
CA GLU A 105 -14.33 20.59 -5.01
C GLU A 105 -15.09 20.25 -3.71
N GLY A 106 -14.87 21.04 -2.67
CA GLY A 106 -15.55 20.92 -1.38
C GLY A 106 -14.59 21.06 -0.19
N VAL A 107 -15.03 20.62 0.98
CA VAL A 107 -14.26 20.75 2.23
C VAL A 107 -13.67 19.38 2.59
N PRO A 108 -12.34 19.22 2.61
CA PRO A 108 -11.73 18.00 3.08
C PRO A 108 -11.85 17.89 4.62
N THR A 109 -11.74 16.67 5.13
CA THR A 109 -11.82 16.41 6.59
C THR A 109 -10.60 16.92 7.36
N HIS A 110 -9.49 17.15 6.66
CA HIS A 110 -8.25 17.71 7.18
C HIS A 110 -7.50 18.51 6.10
N PRO A 111 -6.52 19.35 6.46
CA PRO A 111 -5.68 20.06 5.49
C PRO A 111 -5.01 19.12 4.48
N ASN A 112 -4.96 19.52 3.21
CA ASN A 112 -4.46 18.72 2.07
C ASN A 112 -5.08 17.32 1.93
N GLY A 113 -6.24 17.07 2.54
CA GLY A 113 -6.96 15.82 2.41
C GLY A 113 -7.81 15.72 1.15
N PRO A 114 -8.23 14.51 0.77
CA PRO A 114 -9.27 14.34 -0.24
C PRO A 114 -10.62 14.88 0.26
N VAL A 115 -11.41 15.46 -0.64
CA VAL A 115 -12.79 15.82 -0.33
C VAL A 115 -13.66 14.56 -0.41
N PRO A 116 -14.38 14.20 0.66
CA PRO A 116 -15.19 12.98 0.67
C PRO A 116 -16.35 13.08 -0.33
N VAL A 117 -16.64 11.96 -0.99
CA VAL A 117 -17.83 11.76 -1.80
C VAL A 117 -19.02 11.51 -0.87
N PRO A 118 -20.14 12.26 -1.00
CA PRO A 118 -21.34 12.00 -0.21
C PRO A 118 -21.79 10.54 -0.33
N GLY A 119 -21.94 9.86 0.80
CA GLY A 119 -22.35 8.46 0.88
C GLY A 119 -21.25 7.41 0.66
N LEU A 120 -20.08 7.78 0.11
CA LEU A 120 -18.97 6.84 -0.15
C LEU A 120 -17.65 7.21 0.56
N GLY A 121 -17.55 8.42 1.14
CA GLY A 121 -16.32 8.87 1.77
C GLY A 121 -15.17 9.00 0.79
N ILE A 122 -14.00 8.44 1.13
CA ILE A 122 -12.75 8.60 0.37
C ILE A 122 -12.22 7.29 -0.25
N GLN A 123 -12.89 6.18 0.03
CA GLN A 123 -12.56 4.83 -0.43
C GLN A 123 -13.85 4.02 -0.45
N ILE A 124 -14.09 3.29 -1.55
CA ILE A 124 -15.26 2.42 -1.66
C ILE A 124 -14.99 1.12 -0.90
N ALA A 125 -15.86 0.77 0.04
CA ALA A 125 -15.93 -0.55 0.65
C ALA A 125 -16.82 -1.48 -0.19
N ASP A 126 -16.21 -2.40 -0.92
CA ASP A 126 -16.87 -3.32 -1.85
C ASP A 126 -17.29 -4.65 -1.21
N GLN A 127 -16.99 -4.85 0.08
CA GLN A 127 -17.38 -6.00 0.88
C GLN A 127 -18.15 -5.56 2.13
N ALA A 128 -18.97 -6.47 2.66
CA ALA A 128 -19.71 -6.25 3.88
C ALA A 128 -19.85 -7.54 4.68
N ASN A 129 -20.07 -7.41 5.99
CA ASN A 129 -20.38 -8.54 6.86
C ASN A 129 -21.74 -9.17 6.49
N TYR A 130 -21.95 -10.41 6.94
CA TYR A 130 -23.22 -11.11 6.72
C TYR A 130 -24.41 -10.29 7.23
N GLY A 131 -25.44 -10.15 6.40
CA GLY A 131 -26.63 -9.37 6.71
C GLY A 131 -26.50 -7.86 6.43
N LEU A 132 -25.35 -7.39 5.97
CA LEU A 132 -25.11 -6.04 5.53
C LEU A 132 -24.87 -5.99 4.01
N THR A 133 -24.87 -4.76 3.48
CA THR A 133 -24.73 -4.49 2.05
C THR A 133 -23.49 -3.62 1.83
N PRO A 134 -22.59 -3.96 0.88
CA PRO A 134 -21.45 -3.12 0.55
C PRO A 134 -21.89 -1.77 -0.03
N GLU A 135 -21.01 -0.76 0.03
CA GLU A 135 -21.34 0.58 -0.47
C GLU A 135 -21.64 0.55 -1.98
N ALA A 136 -20.82 -0.18 -2.72
CA ALA A 136 -20.97 -0.36 -4.16
C ALA A 136 -20.36 -1.69 -4.61
N SER A 137 -20.85 -2.20 -5.73
CA SER A 137 -20.10 -3.19 -6.51
C SER A 137 -19.11 -2.49 -7.44
N VAL A 138 -17.91 -3.04 -7.56
CA VAL A 138 -16.88 -2.55 -8.48
C VAL A 138 -16.47 -3.65 -9.44
N LEU A 139 -16.64 -3.40 -10.74
CA LEU A 139 -16.24 -4.28 -11.81
C LEU A 139 -14.98 -3.73 -12.49
N LEU A 140 -13.98 -4.59 -12.69
CA LEU A 140 -12.78 -4.29 -13.47
C LEU A 140 -12.90 -4.93 -14.88
N GLU A 141 -12.88 -4.09 -15.90
CA GLU A 141 -12.84 -4.46 -17.32
C GLU A 141 -11.46 -4.10 -17.90
N TRP A 142 -10.85 -5.00 -18.67
CA TRP A 142 -9.60 -4.70 -19.39
C TRP A 142 -9.92 -4.32 -20.82
N VAL A 143 -9.46 -3.14 -21.24
CA VAL A 143 -9.55 -2.69 -22.63
C VAL A 143 -8.20 -2.86 -23.29
N GLU A 144 -8.15 -3.74 -24.29
CA GLU A 144 -6.95 -3.98 -25.06
C GLU A 144 -6.79 -2.94 -26.18
N SER A 145 -5.55 -2.53 -26.42
CA SER A 145 -5.19 -1.68 -27.55
C SER A 145 -3.85 -2.13 -28.10
N GLU A 146 -3.70 -2.00 -29.41
CA GLU A 146 -2.45 -2.30 -30.11
C GLU A 146 -1.74 -1.01 -30.49
N GLY A 147 -0.42 -1.08 -30.56
CA GLY A 147 0.39 0.01 -31.05
C GLY A 147 1.68 -0.48 -31.69
N THR A 148 2.54 0.47 -32.05
CA THR A 148 3.81 0.19 -32.68
C THR A 148 4.86 1.16 -32.14
N TYR A 149 6.02 0.65 -31.75
CA TYR A 149 7.16 1.46 -31.36
C TYR A 149 7.72 2.22 -32.57
N GLY A 150 8.62 3.18 -32.33
CA GLY A 150 9.21 4.00 -33.40
C GLY A 150 10.01 3.21 -34.45
N ASP A 151 10.42 1.98 -34.14
CA ASP A 151 11.14 1.06 -35.01
C ASP A 151 10.23 0.14 -35.84
N GLY A 152 8.90 0.21 -35.65
CA GLY A 152 7.93 -0.67 -36.32
C GLY A 152 7.55 -1.93 -35.54
N THR A 153 8.16 -2.18 -34.37
CA THR A 153 7.83 -3.34 -33.53
C THR A 153 6.44 -3.17 -32.90
N ARG A 154 5.57 -4.18 -33.02
CA ARG A 154 4.21 -4.15 -32.44
C ARG A 154 4.23 -4.36 -30.94
N TYR A 155 3.29 -3.73 -30.24
CA TYR A 155 3.00 -4.02 -28.84
C TYR A 155 1.49 -4.07 -28.59
N GLY A 156 1.10 -4.75 -27.51
CA GLY A 156 -0.26 -4.70 -26.95
C GLY A 156 -0.24 -4.04 -25.57
N LEU A 157 -1.22 -3.18 -25.30
CA LEU A 157 -1.47 -2.59 -23.99
C LEU A 157 -2.83 -3.04 -23.50
N ARG A 158 -2.97 -3.11 -22.17
CA ARG A 158 -4.27 -3.26 -21.51
C ARG A 158 -4.48 -2.08 -20.56
N GLU A 159 -5.63 -1.45 -20.68
CA GLU A 159 -6.09 -0.37 -19.82
C GLU A 159 -7.12 -0.92 -18.83
N PRO A 160 -6.93 -0.75 -17.50
CA PRO A 160 -7.96 -1.11 -16.53
C PRO A 160 -9.07 -0.05 -16.51
N ARG A 161 -10.31 -0.46 -16.76
CA ARG A 161 -11.51 0.37 -16.61
C ARG A 161 -12.38 -0.16 -15.49
N ILE A 162 -12.80 0.73 -14.59
CA ILE A 162 -13.68 0.36 -13.50
C ILE A 162 -15.10 0.86 -13.74
N ARG A 163 -16.07 0.04 -13.35
CA ARG A 163 -17.48 0.42 -13.26
C ARG A 163 -17.92 0.28 -11.81
N ILE A 164 -18.37 1.37 -11.22
CA ILE A 164 -18.86 1.44 -9.84
C ILE A 164 -20.38 1.51 -9.89
N THR A 165 -21.06 0.67 -9.12
CA THR A 165 -22.52 0.66 -9.02
C THR A 165 -22.92 0.71 -7.53
N PRO A 166 -23.38 1.88 -7.01
CA PRO A 166 -23.86 2.02 -5.64
C PRO A 166 -24.97 1.02 -5.33
N THR A 167 -24.92 0.39 -4.16
CA THR A 167 -25.88 -0.68 -3.85
C THR A 167 -27.23 -0.13 -3.34
N ASP A 168 -27.25 1.11 -2.86
CA ASP A 168 -28.48 1.82 -2.48
C ASP A 168 -29.27 2.37 -3.69
N GLY A 169 -28.75 2.18 -4.91
CA GLY A 169 -29.36 2.68 -6.15
C GLY A 169 -29.15 4.17 -6.39
N SER A 170 -28.33 4.85 -5.58
CA SER A 170 -27.97 6.25 -5.79
C SER A 170 -27.17 6.44 -7.08
N ALA A 171 -27.26 7.63 -7.66
CA ALA A 171 -26.42 8.02 -8.78
C ALA A 171 -25.07 8.53 -8.28
N LEU A 172 -23.98 8.10 -8.91
CA LEU A 172 -22.65 8.66 -8.63
C LEU A 172 -22.56 10.12 -9.09
N PRO A 173 -21.89 11.01 -8.33
CA PRO A 173 -21.61 12.36 -8.80
C PRO A 173 -20.83 12.35 -10.10
N LYS A 174 -21.22 13.21 -11.05
CA LYS A 174 -20.67 13.21 -12.43
C LYS A 174 -19.19 13.57 -12.50
N ASP A 175 -18.74 14.38 -11.56
CA ASP A 175 -17.39 14.92 -11.43
C ASP A 175 -16.54 14.16 -10.40
N MET A 176 -17.07 13.07 -9.82
CA MET A 176 -16.34 12.22 -8.89
C MET A 176 -15.02 11.75 -9.51
N LEU A 177 -13.91 12.01 -8.80
CA LEU A 177 -12.60 11.51 -9.16
C LEU A 177 -12.42 10.09 -8.63
N THR A 178 -11.74 9.25 -9.40
CA THR A 178 -11.43 7.87 -9.02
C THR A 178 -9.93 7.57 -9.16
N SER A 179 -9.42 6.70 -8.29
CA SER A 179 -8.04 6.21 -8.37
C SER A 179 -8.02 4.74 -7.97
N LEU A 180 -7.88 3.86 -8.96
CA LEU A 180 -7.63 2.43 -8.74
C LEU A 180 -6.21 2.25 -8.17
N ARG A 181 -6.07 1.52 -7.06
CA ARG A 181 -4.78 1.29 -6.40
C ARG A 181 -4.48 -0.19 -6.27
N LEU A 182 -3.32 -0.58 -6.77
CA LEU A 182 -2.70 -1.88 -6.52
C LEU A 182 -1.83 -1.80 -5.26
N PRO A 183 -1.98 -2.71 -4.29
CA PRO A 183 -1.15 -2.69 -3.10
C PRO A 183 0.33 -2.89 -3.49
N PRO A 184 1.23 -1.98 -3.08
CA PRO A 184 2.66 -2.09 -3.34
C PRO A 184 3.29 -3.22 -2.49
N PRO A 185 4.51 -3.66 -2.81
CA PRO A 185 5.25 -4.52 -1.89
C PRO A 185 5.55 -3.77 -0.58
N VAL A 186 5.66 -4.51 0.53
CA VAL A 186 5.88 -3.93 1.86
C VAL A 186 7.29 -4.16 2.42
N PHE A 187 8.18 -4.83 1.67
CA PHE A 187 9.58 -4.99 2.06
C PHE A 187 10.39 -3.69 1.86
N GLY A 188 11.44 -3.51 2.65
CA GLY A 188 12.34 -2.35 2.53
C GLY A 188 11.78 -1.01 3.02
N LEU A 189 10.53 -0.97 3.51
CA LEU A 189 9.89 0.26 3.95
C LEU A 189 10.61 0.91 5.14
N GLY A 190 11.23 0.14 6.03
CA GLY A 190 12.04 0.70 7.12
C GLY A 190 13.27 1.47 6.65
N LEU A 191 13.88 1.08 5.53
CA LEU A 191 14.98 1.85 4.92
C LEU A 191 14.47 3.18 4.35
N LEU A 192 13.28 3.16 3.72
CA LEU A 192 12.64 4.38 3.23
C LEU A 192 12.23 5.30 4.38
N GLU A 193 11.78 4.74 5.51
CA GLU A 193 11.46 5.50 6.72
C GLU A 193 12.71 6.10 7.39
N ALA A 194 13.85 5.45 7.27
CA ALA A 194 15.13 5.95 7.78
C ALA A 194 15.71 7.12 6.97
N VAL A 195 15.17 7.43 5.78
CA VAL A 195 15.58 8.63 5.03
C VAL A 195 15.16 9.89 5.79
N GLU A 196 16.10 10.80 6.03
CA GLU A 196 15.80 12.05 6.72
C GLU A 196 14.86 12.94 5.90
N VAL A 197 13.93 13.60 6.57
CA VAL A 197 13.00 14.54 5.92
C VAL A 197 13.75 15.70 5.25
N SER A 198 14.88 16.13 5.82
CA SER A 198 15.75 17.15 5.23
C SER A 198 16.33 16.71 3.89
N THR A 199 16.65 15.43 3.73
CA THR A 199 17.08 14.85 2.44
C THR A 199 15.96 14.98 1.40
N LEU A 200 14.73 14.60 1.75
CA LEU A 200 13.59 14.74 0.83
C LEU A 200 13.35 16.20 0.42
N LYS A 201 13.45 17.13 1.37
CA LYS A 201 13.35 18.58 1.10
C LYS A 201 14.47 19.07 0.18
N SER A 202 15.68 18.56 0.33
CA SER A 202 16.83 18.96 -0.50
C SER A 202 16.73 18.47 -1.96
N LEU A 203 15.95 17.41 -2.20
CA LEU A 203 15.70 16.87 -3.54
C LEU A 203 14.57 17.61 -4.28
N ALA A 204 13.82 18.49 -3.61
CA ALA A 204 12.78 19.27 -4.26
C ALA A 204 13.40 20.36 -5.15
N ASP A 205 13.04 20.34 -6.43
CA ASP A 205 13.43 21.37 -7.40
C ASP A 205 12.21 21.92 -8.14
N PRO A 206 11.33 22.68 -7.46
CA PRO A 206 10.07 23.15 -8.05
C PRO A 206 10.23 24.09 -9.25
N ASN A 207 11.45 24.61 -9.46
CA ASN A 207 11.77 25.62 -10.48
C ASN A 207 12.79 25.11 -11.50
N ASP A 208 13.09 23.79 -11.52
CA ASP A 208 14.04 23.16 -12.46
C ASP A 208 15.37 23.96 -12.52
N LYS A 209 15.98 24.19 -11.36
CA LYS A 209 17.23 24.95 -11.22
C LYS A 209 18.39 24.28 -11.94
N ASN A 210 18.38 22.94 -12.02
CA ASN A 210 19.40 22.17 -12.72
C ASN A 210 19.15 22.05 -14.24
N LYS A 211 17.97 22.47 -14.73
CA LYS A 211 17.58 22.49 -16.15
C LYS A 211 17.59 21.10 -16.80
N ASP A 212 17.25 20.07 -16.04
CA ASP A 212 17.08 18.71 -16.56
C ASP A 212 15.64 18.46 -17.07
N GLY A 213 14.75 19.44 -16.92
CA GLY A 213 13.35 19.38 -17.33
C GLY A 213 12.42 18.82 -16.26
N ILE A 214 12.90 18.55 -15.04
CA ILE A 214 12.13 17.95 -13.94
C ILE A 214 11.89 18.99 -12.84
N SER A 215 10.63 19.41 -12.69
CA SER A 215 10.22 20.34 -11.61
C SER A 215 9.61 19.62 -10.40
N GLY A 216 10.41 18.81 -9.71
CA GLY A 216 9.96 17.99 -8.59
C GLY A 216 9.49 18.81 -7.39
N ARG A 217 8.34 18.45 -6.81
CA ARG A 217 7.77 19.11 -5.61
C ARG A 217 7.57 18.07 -4.51
N LEU A 218 7.85 18.48 -3.27
CA LEU A 218 7.56 17.64 -2.11
C LEU A 218 6.05 17.62 -1.86
N ASN A 219 5.47 16.43 -1.75
CA ASN A 219 4.07 16.28 -1.36
C ASN A 219 3.93 16.50 0.14
N GLU A 220 2.97 17.33 0.57
CA GLU A 220 2.68 17.59 1.99
C GLU A 220 1.32 17.00 2.36
N VAL A 221 1.31 16.21 3.43
CA VAL A 221 0.15 15.45 3.92
C VAL A 221 -0.10 15.75 5.38
N TRP A 222 -1.32 15.52 5.84
CA TRP A 222 -1.68 15.70 7.25
C TRP A 222 -1.14 14.55 8.10
N ASP A 223 -0.34 14.88 9.10
CA ASP A 223 0.04 13.97 10.18
C ASP A 223 -0.96 14.11 11.32
N VAL A 224 -1.70 13.04 11.58
CA VAL A 224 -2.77 13.05 12.59
C VAL A 224 -2.22 13.09 14.01
N GLN A 225 -0.99 12.63 14.25
CA GLN A 225 -0.38 12.67 15.58
C GLN A 225 0.25 14.05 15.84
N ALA A 226 0.96 14.59 14.85
CA ALA A 226 1.59 15.90 14.95
C ALA A 226 0.60 17.07 14.75
N GLN A 227 -0.59 16.80 14.22
CA GLN A 227 -1.60 17.81 13.85
C GLN A 227 -1.01 18.91 12.96
N ALA A 228 -0.23 18.50 11.95
CA ALA A 228 0.49 19.41 11.07
C ALA A 228 0.63 18.82 9.66
N LEU A 229 0.87 19.70 8.69
CA LEU A 229 1.31 19.28 7.35
C LEU A 229 2.79 18.90 7.40
N VAL A 230 3.10 17.70 6.95
CA VAL A 230 4.47 17.16 6.88
C VAL A 230 4.68 16.46 5.53
N PRO A 231 5.94 16.19 5.13
CA PRO A 231 6.20 15.48 3.89
C PRO A 231 5.60 14.07 3.88
N GLY A 232 4.83 13.76 2.83
CA GLY A 232 4.29 12.44 2.59
C GLY A 232 5.35 11.47 2.06
N ARG A 233 5.27 10.19 2.47
CA ARG A 233 6.34 9.20 2.25
C ARG A 233 5.84 7.85 1.77
N PHE A 234 4.69 7.40 2.25
CA PHE A 234 4.19 6.04 2.03
C PHE A 234 2.89 6.00 1.22
N GLY A 235 2.64 4.84 0.62
CA GLY A 235 1.57 4.62 -0.35
C GLY A 235 1.96 5.06 -1.76
N LEU A 236 1.16 4.66 -2.76
CA LEU A 236 1.43 4.93 -4.19
C LEU A 236 1.53 6.43 -4.55
N LYS A 237 0.90 7.29 -3.75
CA LYS A 237 0.90 8.75 -3.96
C LYS A 237 1.62 9.51 -2.84
N ALA A 238 2.44 8.81 -2.04
CA ALA A 238 3.08 9.37 -0.86
C ALA A 238 2.06 10.12 0.03
N ASN A 239 0.92 9.49 0.27
CA ASN A 239 -0.24 10.12 0.94
C ASN A 239 -0.27 9.89 2.46
N SER A 240 0.74 9.19 3.01
CA SER A 240 0.89 8.96 4.44
C SER A 240 2.31 9.33 4.89
N PRO A 241 2.48 10.00 6.05
CA PRO A 241 3.78 10.52 6.48
C PRO A 241 4.66 9.50 7.22
N THR A 242 4.06 8.49 7.86
CA THR A 242 4.76 7.50 8.68
C THR A 242 4.23 6.11 8.39
N LEU A 243 5.01 5.06 8.69
CA LEU A 243 4.48 3.70 8.60
C LEU A 243 3.39 3.44 9.63
N LEU A 244 3.46 4.08 10.80
CA LEU A 244 2.40 4.02 11.81
C LEU A 244 1.07 4.50 11.26
N GLN A 245 1.04 5.71 10.68
CA GLN A 245 -0.18 6.25 10.10
C GLN A 245 -0.62 5.45 8.87
N GLN A 246 0.30 5.00 8.02
CA GLN A 246 -0.03 4.19 6.85
C GLN A 246 -0.70 2.85 7.24
N SER A 247 -0.20 2.19 8.29
CA SER A 247 -0.78 0.95 8.82
C SER A 247 -2.12 1.20 9.49
N ALA A 248 -2.25 2.25 10.30
CA ALA A 248 -3.50 2.59 10.97
C ALA A 248 -4.60 3.01 9.95
N GLU A 249 -4.23 3.74 8.90
CA GLU A 249 -5.12 4.07 7.78
C GLU A 249 -5.58 2.81 7.02
N ALA A 250 -4.71 1.80 6.87
CA ALA A 250 -5.09 0.54 6.22
C ALA A 250 -6.05 -0.28 7.10
N TYR A 251 -5.79 -0.37 8.41
CA TYR A 251 -6.75 -1.00 9.34
C TYR A 251 -8.13 -0.33 9.26
N LEU A 252 -8.17 1.00 9.26
CA LEU A 252 -9.43 1.74 9.21
C LEU A 252 -10.13 1.63 7.86
N ASN A 253 -9.46 2.00 6.76
CA ASN A 253 -10.12 2.13 5.46
C ASN A 253 -10.33 0.76 4.80
N ASP A 254 -9.42 -0.18 4.98
CA ASP A 254 -9.44 -1.45 4.23
C ASP A 254 -10.15 -2.56 5.01
N MET A 255 -10.14 -2.50 6.35
CA MET A 255 -10.73 -3.52 7.23
C MET A 255 -11.81 -2.97 8.17
N GLY A 256 -12.01 -1.65 8.23
CA GLY A 256 -12.96 -1.02 9.16
C GLY A 256 -12.59 -1.14 10.64
N LEU A 257 -11.32 -1.41 10.95
CA LEU A 257 -10.78 -1.51 12.31
C LEU A 257 -10.28 -0.15 12.79
N THR A 258 -10.78 0.32 13.93
CA THR A 258 -10.27 1.53 14.59
C THR A 258 -8.99 1.23 15.36
N THR A 259 -8.22 2.29 15.63
CA THR A 259 -6.93 2.20 16.34
C THR A 259 -6.78 3.42 17.22
N THR A 260 -5.81 3.43 18.14
CA THR A 260 -5.53 4.63 18.95
C THR A 260 -5.19 5.88 18.13
N LEU A 261 -4.76 5.72 16.87
CA LEU A 261 -4.47 6.82 15.96
C LEU A 261 -5.71 7.35 15.22
N PHE A 262 -6.70 6.47 15.04
CA PHE A 262 -8.02 6.77 14.48
C PHE A 262 -9.08 6.14 15.38
N PRO A 263 -9.31 6.74 16.57
CA PRO A 263 -10.11 6.12 17.60
C PRO A 263 -11.60 6.20 17.24
N GLU A 264 -12.35 5.23 17.74
CA GLU A 264 -13.82 5.35 17.76
C GLU A 264 -14.28 6.14 18.98
N PRO A 265 -15.50 6.70 18.99
CA PRO A 265 -15.94 7.60 20.06
C PRO A 265 -15.93 6.99 21.47
N ASP A 266 -16.12 5.67 21.61
CA ASP A 266 -16.14 4.99 22.92
C ASP A 266 -14.90 4.11 23.19
N GLY A 267 -14.01 3.93 22.20
CA GLY A 267 -12.76 3.17 22.29
C GLY A 267 -12.91 1.67 22.60
N THR A 268 -14.10 1.08 22.43
CA THR A 268 -14.42 -0.26 22.96
C THR A 268 -13.99 -1.44 22.07
N HIS A 269 -13.74 -1.18 20.79
CA HIS A 269 -13.44 -2.13 19.72
C HIS A 269 -12.14 -1.80 18.97
N GLU A 270 -11.31 -0.93 19.53
CA GLU A 270 -10.03 -0.56 18.95
C GLU A 270 -9.07 -1.76 18.88
N LEU A 271 -8.35 -1.85 17.77
CA LEU A 271 -7.24 -2.77 17.63
C LEU A 271 -6.20 -2.48 18.75
N PRO A 272 -5.73 -3.49 19.49
CA PRO A 272 -4.72 -3.30 20.51
C PRO A 272 -3.48 -2.60 19.94
N LEU A 273 -2.98 -1.58 20.63
CA LEU A 273 -1.81 -0.81 20.20
C LEU A 273 -0.61 -1.72 19.90
N GLN A 274 -0.40 -2.77 20.71
CA GLN A 274 0.70 -3.71 20.50
C GLN A 274 0.58 -4.46 19.17
N THR A 275 -0.65 -4.73 18.70
CA THR A 275 -0.89 -5.38 17.41
C THR A 275 -0.54 -4.43 16.26
N LEU A 276 -0.96 -3.15 16.36
CA LEU A 276 -0.60 -2.12 15.38
C LEU A 276 0.92 -1.92 15.32
N GLU A 277 1.57 -1.76 16.47
CA GLU A 277 3.02 -1.58 16.57
C GLU A 277 3.78 -2.79 16.02
N ALA A 278 3.32 -4.01 16.29
CA ALA A 278 3.92 -5.22 15.75
C ALA A 278 3.82 -5.28 14.22
N ALA A 279 2.66 -4.94 13.63
CA ALA A 279 2.49 -4.87 12.18
C ALA A 279 3.39 -3.79 11.54
N VAL A 280 3.52 -2.63 12.17
CA VAL A 280 4.43 -1.56 11.74
C VAL A 280 5.89 -2.03 11.81
N PHE A 281 6.27 -2.67 12.92
CA PHE A 281 7.63 -3.21 13.09
C PHE A 281 7.96 -4.27 12.04
N TYR A 282 6.99 -5.14 11.69
CA TYR A 282 7.15 -6.10 10.61
C TYR A 282 7.49 -5.41 9.28
N ALA A 283 6.68 -4.43 8.86
CA ALA A 283 6.93 -3.66 7.64
C ALA A 283 8.29 -2.94 7.65
N ARG A 284 8.74 -2.44 8.81
CA ARG A 284 10.06 -1.82 8.99
C ARG A 284 11.22 -2.80 8.81
N THR A 285 11.00 -4.07 9.11
CA THR A 285 12.09 -5.05 9.30
C THR A 285 12.09 -6.18 8.28
N LEU A 286 11.26 -6.09 7.24
CA LEU A 286 11.36 -6.94 6.06
C LEU A 286 12.61 -6.60 5.23
N GLY A 287 13.47 -7.61 5.05
CA GLY A 287 14.70 -7.50 4.26
C GLY A 287 14.43 -7.28 2.78
N VAL A 288 15.39 -6.65 2.09
CA VAL A 288 15.29 -6.36 0.65
C VAL A 288 15.94 -7.48 -0.15
N PRO A 289 15.22 -8.23 -0.99
CA PRO A 289 15.87 -9.26 -1.81
C PRO A 289 16.93 -8.68 -2.73
N ALA A 290 18.03 -9.41 -2.87
CA ALA A 290 19.04 -9.11 -3.88
C ALA A 290 18.40 -9.16 -5.28
N ARG A 291 18.73 -8.18 -6.13
CA ARG A 291 18.31 -8.22 -7.53
C ARG A 291 18.95 -9.42 -8.21
N ALA A 292 18.20 -10.08 -9.08
CA ALA A 292 18.69 -11.16 -9.91
C ALA A 292 18.73 -10.69 -11.38
N PHE A 293 19.52 -11.39 -12.21
CA PHE A 293 19.52 -11.24 -13.66
C PHE A 293 19.75 -9.79 -14.16
N LEU A 294 20.73 -9.10 -13.57
CA LEU A 294 21.03 -7.69 -13.90
C LEU A 294 21.41 -7.47 -15.37
N ASP A 295 21.94 -8.50 -16.02
CA ASP A 295 22.37 -8.47 -17.41
C ASP A 295 21.34 -9.06 -18.37
N ASP A 296 20.18 -9.48 -17.86
CA ASP A 296 19.10 -10.04 -18.66
C ASP A 296 18.07 -8.94 -18.99
N ALA A 297 18.13 -8.46 -20.23
CA ALA A 297 17.23 -7.43 -20.74
C ALA A 297 15.75 -7.87 -20.75
N GLU A 298 15.45 -9.18 -20.68
CA GLU A 298 14.09 -9.70 -20.59
C GLU A 298 13.56 -9.76 -19.14
N THR A 299 14.41 -9.50 -18.13
CA THR A 299 14.05 -9.55 -16.71
C THR A 299 13.79 -8.16 -16.08
N LEU A 300 13.69 -7.10 -16.89
CA LEU A 300 13.40 -5.72 -16.45
C LEU A 300 11.90 -5.40 -16.38
#